data_AF-A0A662IUP5-F1
#
_entry.id   AF-A0A662IUP5-F1
#
_cell.length_a   1.000
_cell.length_b   1.000
_cell.length_c   1.000
_cell.angle_alpha   90.00
_cell.angle_beta   90.00
_cell.angle_gamma   90.00
#
_symmetry.space_group_name_H-M   'P 1'
#
loop_
_entity.id
_entity.type
_entity.pdbx_description
1 polymer ?
#
loop_
_entity_poly.entity_id
_entity_poly.type
_entity_poly.pdbx_seq_one_letter_code
_entity_poly.pdbx_strand_id
1 'polypeptide(L)'
;VKGLAEILSVKPPSIVEYLDRLARKGLVKYVRHEVITLTDKGIELAEGIYKRHTALKDFLTMFLRLPEDVAEEDACSIEHEVHEVTVRRVMRIVDYFKRKPEEMEKLLDLLSNAYRGD
;
A
#
# COMPACT_ATOMS: atom_id res chain seq x y z
N VAL A 1 5.12 17.22 -13.92
CA VAL A 1 5.73 17.86 -12.72
C VAL A 1 4.72 18.63 -11.88
N LYS A 2 4.00 19.64 -12.41
CA LYS A 2 3.01 20.41 -11.62
C LYS A 2 1.94 19.53 -10.94
N GLY A 3 1.28 18.64 -11.69
CA GLY A 3 0.29 17.73 -11.09
C GLY A 3 0.85 16.79 -10.01
N LEU A 4 2.09 16.30 -10.16
CA LEU A 4 2.74 15.49 -9.11
C LEU A 4 3.05 16.30 -7.86
N ALA A 5 3.42 17.58 -8.02
CA ALA A 5 3.67 18.48 -6.91
C ALA A 5 2.39 18.75 -6.10
N GLU A 6 1.25 18.86 -6.78
CA GLU A 6 -0.08 19.01 -6.15
C GLU A 6 -0.50 17.74 -5.42
N ILE A 7 -0.42 16.57 -6.07
CA ILE A 7 -0.79 15.27 -5.46
C ILE A 7 0.05 14.97 -4.22
N LEU A 8 1.37 15.17 -4.32
CA LEU A 8 2.30 14.87 -3.23
C LEU A 8 2.44 16.02 -2.23
N SER A 9 1.74 17.14 -2.43
CA SER A 9 1.81 18.33 -1.57
C SER A 9 3.25 18.83 -1.32
N VAL A 10 4.10 18.81 -2.36
CA VAL A 10 5.51 19.25 -2.30
C VAL A 10 5.82 20.28 -3.38
N LYS A 11 6.94 21.00 -3.24
CA LYS A 11 7.33 22.03 -4.20
C LYS A 11 7.81 21.42 -5.53
N PRO A 12 7.50 22.02 -6.70
CA PRO A 12 7.95 21.51 -8.00
C PRO A 12 9.46 21.25 -8.14
N PRO A 13 10.37 22.09 -7.58
CA PRO A 13 11.81 21.79 -7.60
C PRO A 13 12.17 20.48 -6.89
N SER A 14 11.49 20.15 -5.78
CA SER A 14 11.70 18.89 -5.04
C SER A 14 11.30 17.68 -5.88
N ILE A 15 10.20 17.78 -6.63
CA ILE A 15 9.78 16.73 -7.58
C ILE A 15 10.85 16.51 -8.65
N VAL A 16 11.41 17.58 -9.23
CA VAL A 16 12.47 17.44 -10.24
C VAL A 16 13.69 16.72 -9.67
N GLU A 17 14.12 17.09 -8.46
CA GLU A 17 15.24 16.44 -7.79
C GLU A 17 14.97 14.94 -7.53
N TYR A 18 13.76 14.58 -7.10
CA TYR A 18 13.37 13.19 -6.89
C TYR A 18 13.31 12.39 -8.19
N LEU A 19 12.75 12.97 -9.26
CA LEU A 19 12.70 12.33 -10.57
C LEU A 19 14.09 12.09 -11.14
N ASP A 20 15.01 13.05 -11.01
CA ASP A 20 16.40 12.87 -11.44
C ASP A 20 17.09 11.73 -10.67
N ARG A 21 16.86 11.63 -9.34
CA ARG A 21 17.39 10.53 -8.53
C ARG A 21 16.80 9.17 -8.93
N LEU A 22 15.50 9.09 -9.18
CA LEU A 22 14.82 7.87 -9.62
C LEU A 22 15.27 7.46 -11.03
N ALA A 23 15.48 8.43 -11.93
CA ALA A 23 15.98 8.18 -13.28
C ALA A 23 17.40 7.63 -13.25
N ARG A 24 18.30 8.18 -12.41
CA ARG A 24 19.65 7.64 -12.19
C ARG A 24 19.65 6.21 -11.63
N LYS A 25 18.61 5.83 -10.87
CA LYS A 25 18.42 4.44 -10.39
C LYS A 25 17.79 3.51 -11.44
N GLY A 26 17.40 4.05 -12.60
CA GLY A 26 16.74 3.34 -13.68
C GLY A 26 15.30 2.94 -13.37
N LEU A 27 14.62 3.66 -12.47
CA LEU A 27 13.25 3.36 -12.03
C LEU A 27 12.18 4.14 -12.80
N VAL A 28 12.53 5.32 -13.31
CA VAL A 28 11.64 6.15 -14.14
C VAL A 28 12.35 6.60 -15.41
N LYS A 29 11.58 6.81 -16.46
CA LYS A 29 11.99 7.61 -17.62
C LYS A 29 11.47 9.02 -17.40
N TYR A 30 12.39 9.97 -17.36
CA TYR A 30 12.09 11.38 -17.19
C TYR A 30 12.96 12.20 -18.13
N VAL A 31 12.31 12.88 -19.07
CA VAL A 31 12.88 13.93 -19.91
C VAL A 31 12.09 15.21 -19.62
N ARG A 32 12.79 16.35 -19.52
CA ARG A 32 12.12 17.63 -19.24
C ARG A 32 11.01 17.88 -20.26
N HIS A 33 9.83 18.25 -19.77
CA HIS A 33 8.61 18.51 -20.55
C HIS A 33 7.94 17.28 -21.18
N GLU A 34 8.43 16.07 -20.92
CA GLU A 34 7.78 14.83 -21.35
C GLU A 34 6.96 14.18 -20.23
N VAL A 35 6.23 13.13 -20.62
CA VAL A 35 5.48 12.27 -19.69
C VAL A 35 6.46 11.48 -18.84
N ILE A 36 6.21 11.45 -17.52
CA ILE A 36 6.99 10.64 -16.59
C ILE A 36 6.40 9.23 -16.60
N THR A 37 7.23 8.22 -16.88
CA THR A 37 6.79 6.81 -16.88
C THR A 37 7.71 5.96 -16.02
N LEU A 38 7.17 4.90 -15.41
CA LEU A 38 8.01 3.87 -14.80
C LEU A 38 8.75 3.08 -15.88
N THR A 39 9.95 2.60 -15.55
CA THR A 39 10.61 1.52 -16.31
C THR A 39 10.06 0.17 -15.85
N ASP A 40 10.37 -0.92 -16.54
CA ASP A 40 9.97 -2.26 -16.10
C ASP A 40 10.48 -2.56 -14.67
N LYS A 41 11.73 -2.17 -14.38
CA LYS A 41 12.31 -2.24 -13.03
C LYS A 41 11.55 -1.36 -12.02
N GLY A 42 11.09 -0.19 -12.45
CA GLY A 42 10.26 0.70 -11.64
C GLY A 42 8.89 0.10 -11.34
N ILE A 43 8.26 -0.54 -12.33
CA ILE A 43 6.98 -1.24 -12.19
C ILE A 43 7.12 -2.38 -11.19
N GLU A 44 8.12 -3.25 -11.35
CA GLU A 44 8.34 -4.38 -10.43
C GLU A 44 8.50 -3.92 -8.97
N LEU A 45 9.30 -2.86 -8.74
CA LEU A 45 9.47 -2.29 -7.42
C LEU A 45 8.17 -1.67 -6.88
N ALA A 46 7.47 -0.89 -7.71
CA ALA A 46 6.22 -0.24 -7.33
C ALA A 46 5.12 -1.25 -7.00
N GLU A 47 5.03 -2.34 -7.76
CA GLU A 47 4.12 -3.45 -7.47
C GLU A 47 4.43 -4.10 -6.13
N GLY A 48 5.71 -4.28 -5.79
CA GLY A 48 6.13 -4.84 -4.50
C GLY A 48 5.67 -3.97 -3.33
N ILE A 49 5.85 -2.65 -3.45
CA ILE A 49 5.37 -1.68 -2.45
C ILE A 49 3.84 -1.72 -2.38
N TYR A 50 3.17 -1.58 -3.52
CA TYR A 50 1.71 -1.55 -3.58
C TYR A 50 1.06 -2.83 -3.01
N LYS A 51 1.62 -4.01 -3.29
CA LYS A 51 1.13 -5.28 -2.74
C LYS A 51 1.21 -5.32 -1.22
N ARG A 52 2.23 -4.70 -0.61
CA ARG A 52 2.37 -4.61 0.85
C ARG A 52 1.29 -3.71 1.43
N HIS A 53 1.15 -2.49 0.89
CA HIS A 53 0.13 -1.54 1.27
C HIS A 53 -1.27 -2.16 1.23
N THR A 54 -1.64 -2.73 0.07
CA THR A 54 -2.98 -3.29 -0.12
C THR A 54 -3.25 -4.45 0.81
N ALA A 55 -2.27 -5.32 1.07
CA ALA A 55 -2.47 -6.45 1.96
C ALA A 55 -2.66 -6.01 3.42
N LEU A 56 -1.97 -4.96 3.87
CA LEU A 56 -2.19 -4.39 5.19
C LEU A 56 -3.55 -3.71 5.27
N LYS A 57 -3.90 -2.88 4.29
CA LYS A 57 -5.22 -2.24 4.22
C LYS A 57 -6.36 -3.26 4.22
N ASP A 58 -6.24 -4.29 3.39
CA ASP A 58 -7.21 -5.39 3.33
C ASP A 58 -7.32 -6.09 4.68
N PHE A 59 -6.20 -6.34 5.35
CA PHE A 59 -6.22 -6.96 6.67
C PHE A 59 -6.95 -6.08 7.70
N LEU A 60 -6.62 -4.79 7.76
CA LEU A 60 -7.23 -3.83 8.68
C LEU A 60 -8.74 -3.68 8.42
N THR A 61 -9.16 -3.58 7.17
CA THR A 61 -10.58 -3.46 6.80
C THR A 61 -11.34 -4.77 6.99
N MET A 62 -10.77 -5.91 6.59
CA MET A 62 -11.47 -7.19 6.65
C MET A 62 -11.59 -7.73 8.08
N PHE A 63 -10.50 -7.69 8.86
CA PHE A 63 -10.44 -8.30 10.18
C PHE A 63 -10.80 -7.34 11.31
N LEU A 64 -10.32 -6.09 11.23
CA LEU A 64 -10.56 -5.09 12.28
C LEU A 64 -11.77 -4.20 11.97
N ARG A 65 -12.38 -4.34 10.78
CA ARG A 65 -13.54 -3.57 10.33
C ARG A 65 -13.34 -2.05 10.45
N LEU A 66 -12.09 -1.60 10.26
CA LEU A 66 -11.80 -0.17 10.24
C LEU A 66 -12.43 0.52 9.04
N PRO A 67 -12.85 1.79 9.17
CA PRO A 67 -13.17 2.65 8.04
C PRO A 67 -12.04 2.68 7.00
N GLU A 68 -12.39 2.81 5.72
CA GLU A 68 -11.43 2.70 4.63
C GLU A 68 -10.33 3.77 4.68
N ASP A 69 -10.68 4.99 5.10
CA ASP A 69 -9.76 6.11 5.29
C ASP A 69 -8.75 5.86 6.42
N VAL A 70 -9.22 5.35 7.56
CA VAL A 70 -8.34 4.97 8.68
C VAL A 70 -7.42 3.82 8.27
N ALA A 71 -7.95 2.79 7.62
CA ALA A 71 -7.14 1.66 7.16
C ALA A 71 -6.10 2.05 6.10
N GLU A 72 -6.40 3.04 5.25
CA GLU A 72 -5.45 3.58 4.27
C GLU A 72 -4.27 4.29 4.96
N GLU A 73 -4.56 5.17 5.92
CA GLU A 73 -3.54 5.91 6.68
C GLU A 73 -2.66 4.97 7.51
N ASP A 74 -3.28 4.02 8.21
CA ASP A 74 -2.58 3.03 9.03
C ASP A 74 -1.75 2.08 8.17
N ALA A 75 -2.28 1.58 7.04
CA ALA A 75 -1.52 0.71 6.15
C ALA A 75 -0.26 1.40 5.60
N CYS A 76 -0.39 2.67 5.20
CA CYS A 76 0.72 3.50 4.72
C CYS A 76 1.79 3.70 5.82
N SER A 77 1.36 3.87 7.07
CA SER A 77 2.28 4.02 8.20
C SER A 77 2.98 2.71 8.55
N ILE A 78 2.22 1.61 8.62
CA ILE A 78 2.70 0.28 9.01
C ILE A 78 3.66 -0.30 7.97
N GLU A 79 3.40 -0.10 6.68
CA GLU A 79 4.15 -0.76 5.61
C GLU A 79 5.64 -0.37 5.58
N HIS A 80 5.97 0.83 6.08
CA HIS A 80 7.32 1.38 6.13
C HIS A 80 8.14 0.83 7.30
N GLU A 81 7.49 0.44 8.40
CA GLU A 81 8.16 0.03 9.65
C GLU A 81 8.17 -1.50 9.84
N VAL A 82 7.22 -2.21 9.24
CA VAL A 82 7.05 -3.64 9.49
C VAL A 82 8.00 -4.52 8.66
N HIS A 83 8.63 -5.45 9.37
CA HIS A 83 9.51 -6.47 8.79
C HIS A 83 8.82 -7.28 7.68
N GLU A 84 9.56 -7.60 6.62
CA GLU A 84 9.03 -8.25 5.41
C GLU A 84 8.33 -9.59 5.71
N VAL A 85 8.88 -10.37 6.65
CA VAL A 85 8.29 -11.64 7.10
C VAL A 85 6.85 -11.45 7.62
N THR A 86 6.59 -10.38 8.36
CA THR A 86 5.28 -10.09 8.93
C THR A 86 4.28 -9.76 7.83
N VAL A 87 4.62 -8.84 6.92
CA VAL A 87 3.72 -8.50 5.80
C VAL A 87 3.42 -9.72 4.94
N ARG A 88 4.42 -10.57 4.65
CA ARG A 88 4.17 -11.81 3.90
C ARG A 88 3.19 -12.76 4.60
N ARG A 89 3.18 -12.81 5.93
CA ARG A 89 2.21 -13.62 6.68
C ARG A 89 0.82 -12.99 6.64
N VAL A 90 0.72 -11.66 6.76
CA VAL A 90 -0.54 -10.93 6.59
C VAL A 90 -1.12 -11.17 5.20
N MET A 91 -0.30 -11.04 4.14
CA MET A 91 -0.70 -11.33 2.76
C MET A 91 -1.31 -12.73 2.62
N ARG A 92 -0.68 -13.76 3.21
CA ARG A 92 -1.21 -15.13 3.16
C ARG A 92 -2.56 -15.28 3.85
N ILE A 93 -2.75 -14.59 4.98
CA ILE A 93 -4.03 -14.60 5.71
C ILE A 93 -5.11 -13.93 4.84
N VAL A 94 -4.83 -12.73 4.33
CA VAL A 94 -5.75 -12.00 3.46
C VAL A 94 -6.11 -12.82 2.22
N ASP A 95 -5.12 -13.38 1.53
CA ASP A 95 -5.33 -14.20 0.33
C ASP A 95 -6.18 -15.45 0.62
N TYR A 96 -5.97 -16.09 1.78
CA TYR A 96 -6.75 -17.24 2.21
C TYR A 96 -8.23 -16.86 2.37
N PHE A 97 -8.51 -15.83 3.16
CA PHE A 97 -9.89 -15.44 3.47
C PHE A 97 -10.61 -14.75 2.31
N LYS A 98 -9.90 -14.08 1.41
CA LYS A 98 -10.47 -13.60 0.14
C LYS A 98 -10.99 -14.75 -0.74
N ARG A 99 -10.37 -15.94 -0.66
CA ARG A 99 -10.80 -17.15 -1.39
C ARG A 99 -11.85 -17.97 -0.63
N LYS A 100 -12.04 -17.67 0.65
CA LYS A 100 -12.90 -18.40 1.60
C LYS A 100 -13.77 -17.43 2.41
N PRO A 101 -14.61 -16.60 1.76
CA PRO A 101 -15.42 -15.61 2.45
C PRO A 101 -16.34 -16.22 3.52
N GLU A 102 -16.82 -17.44 3.31
CA GLU A 102 -17.65 -18.17 4.27
C GLU A 102 -16.91 -18.52 5.57
N GLU A 103 -15.60 -18.74 5.51
CA GLU A 103 -14.78 -18.97 6.70
C GLU A 103 -14.45 -17.66 7.41
N MET A 104 -14.33 -16.57 6.64
CA MET A 104 -14.14 -15.22 7.17
C MET A 104 -15.34 -14.80 8.02
N GLU A 105 -16.55 -14.92 7.48
CA GLU A 105 -17.76 -14.54 8.21
C GLU A 105 -17.92 -15.36 9.50
N LYS A 106 -17.64 -16.67 9.46
CA LYS A 106 -17.63 -17.51 10.67
C LYS A 106 -16.63 -17.03 11.71
N LEU A 107 -15.41 -16.67 11.29
CA LEU A 107 -14.40 -16.11 12.20
C LEU A 107 -14.88 -14.81 12.82
N LEU A 108 -15.43 -13.91 12.01
CA LEU A 108 -15.91 -12.62 12.47
C LEU A 108 -17.12 -12.73 13.39
N ASP A 109 -18.01 -13.70 13.18
CA ASP A 109 -19.11 -14.01 14.10
C ASP A 109 -18.57 -14.48 15.45
N LEU A 110 -17.54 -15.35 15.45
CA LEU A 110 -16.89 -15.81 16.69
C LEU A 110 -16.24 -14.64 17.45
N LEU A 111 -15.53 -13.76 16.73
CA LEU A 111 -14.88 -12.59 17.30
C LEU A 111 -15.91 -11.59 17.82
N SER A 112 -16.98 -11.32 17.07
CA SER A 112 -18.04 -10.39 17.48
C SER A 112 -18.73 -10.85 18.77
N ASN A 113 -18.87 -12.16 18.99
CA ASN A 113 -19.35 -12.70 20.26
C ASN A 113 -18.35 -12.51 21.41
N ALA A 114 -17.04 -12.39 21.13
CA ALA A 114 -16.00 -12.10 22.10
C ALA A 114 -15.84 -10.59 22.39
N TYR A 115 -16.09 -9.72 21.41
CA TYR A 115 -15.93 -8.25 21.49
C TYR A 115 -17.18 -7.49 21.97
N ARG A 116 -18.24 -8.17 22.43
CA ARG A 116 -19.43 -7.52 23.04
C ARG A 116 -19.14 -6.70 24.31
N GLY A 117 -17.87 -6.51 24.68
CA GLY A 117 -17.44 -5.77 25.87
C GLY A 117 -16.51 -4.57 25.60
N ASP A 118 -16.20 -4.26 24.34
CA ASP A 118 -15.37 -3.10 23.95
C ASP A 118 -16.22 -1.95 23.36
#